data_AF-A0A533XCL3-F1
#
_entry.id   AF-A0A533XCL3-F1
#
_cell.length_a   1.000
_cell.length_b   1.000
_cell.length_c   1.000
_cell.angle_alpha   90.00
_cell.angle_beta   90.00
_cell.angle_gamma   90.00
#
_symmetry.space_group_name_H-M   'P 1'
#
loop_
_entity.id
_entity.type
_entity.pdbx_description
1 polymer ?
#
loop_
_entity_poly.entity_id
_entity_poly.type
_entity_poly.pdbx_seq_one_letter_code
_entity_poly.pdbx_strand_id
1 'polypeptide(L)'
;MKLSKGRISHMTESLVSRLQEEGYAEVVGEKQALIEALDRTITHELLVEDRLNAEVRELMKKYAAEIERGQVDYQKMFTMIKNKLVKERGLIL
;
A
#
# COMPACT_ATOMS: atom_id res chain seq x y z
N MET A 1 -6.54 -4.44 -0.71
CA MET A 1 -5.55 -4.44 -1.80
C MET A 1 -6.25 -4.27 -3.13
N LYS A 2 -5.73 -3.38 -4.01
CA LYS A 2 -6.31 -3.12 -5.35
C LYS A 2 -5.93 -4.17 -6.41
N LEU A 3 -4.89 -4.98 -6.15
CA LEU A 3 -4.39 -6.02 -7.06
C LEU A 3 -4.30 -7.37 -6.33
N SER A 4 -4.54 -8.47 -7.05
CA SER A 4 -4.38 -9.82 -6.52
C SER A 4 -2.91 -10.25 -6.49
N LYS A 5 -2.54 -11.10 -5.54
CA LYS A 5 -1.16 -11.61 -5.40
C LYS A 5 -0.63 -12.25 -6.69
N GLY A 6 -1.41 -13.13 -7.33
CA GLY A 6 -1.00 -13.77 -8.59
C GLY A 6 -0.77 -12.77 -9.73
N ARG A 7 -1.49 -11.63 -9.74
CA ARG A 7 -1.25 -10.58 -10.74
C ARG A 7 0.04 -9.81 -10.46
N ILE A 8 0.38 -9.58 -9.19
CA ILE A 8 1.63 -8.94 -8.79
C ILE A 8 2.83 -9.82 -9.19
N SER A 9 2.76 -11.14 -8.94
CA SER A 9 3.86 -12.05 -9.28
C SER A 9 4.08 -12.11 -10.79
N HIS A 10 3.02 -12.28 -11.58
CA HIS A 10 3.12 -12.27 -13.04
C HIS A 10 3.66 -10.93 -13.59
N MET A 11 3.21 -9.81 -13.03
CA MET A 11 3.74 -8.50 -13.41
C MET A 11 5.23 -8.38 -13.09
N THR A 12 5.65 -8.86 -11.92
CA THR A 12 7.04 -8.80 -11.48
C THR A 12 7.95 -9.62 -12.39
N GLU A 13 7.56 -10.85 -12.71
CA GLU A 13 8.29 -11.72 -13.66
C GLU A 13 8.41 -11.09 -15.05
N SER A 14 7.33 -10.51 -15.55
CA SER A 14 7.31 -9.82 -16.84
C SER A 14 8.23 -8.60 -16.84
N LEU A 15 8.27 -7.86 -15.74
CA LEU A 15 9.05 -6.64 -15.59
C LEU A 15 10.55 -6.96 -15.53
N VAL A 16 10.94 -7.93 -14.72
CA VAL A 16 12.34 -8.41 -14.67
C VAL A 16 12.78 -8.95 -16.03
N SER A 17 11.94 -9.73 -16.71
CA SER A 17 12.31 -10.31 -18.01
C SER A 17 12.49 -9.22 -19.07
N ARG A 18 11.62 -8.22 -19.13
CA ARG A 18 11.79 -7.08 -20.05
C ARG A 18 13.01 -6.23 -19.74
N LEU A 19 13.32 -5.98 -18.46
CA LEU A 19 14.51 -5.22 -18.07
C LEU A 19 15.81 -5.91 -18.51
N GLN A 20 15.82 -7.25 -18.51
CA GLN A 20 16.93 -8.04 -19.03
C GLN A 20 16.97 -8.03 -20.56
N GLU A 21 15.83 -8.24 -21.22
CA GLU A 21 15.72 -8.26 -22.70
C GLU A 21 16.15 -6.92 -23.32
N GLU A 22 15.75 -5.79 -22.72
CA GLU A 22 16.13 -4.46 -23.21
C GLU A 22 17.50 -3.99 -22.71
N GLY A 23 18.20 -4.79 -21.90
CA GLY A 23 19.55 -4.49 -21.41
C GLY A 23 19.64 -3.33 -20.41
N TYR A 24 18.53 -2.90 -19.81
CA TYR A 24 18.53 -1.83 -18.81
C TYR A 24 18.99 -2.30 -17.42
N ALA A 25 18.96 -3.60 -17.16
CA ALA A 25 19.42 -4.17 -15.90
C ALA A 25 20.16 -5.49 -16.10
N GLU A 26 21.36 -5.59 -15.55
CA GLU A 26 22.09 -6.84 -15.45
C GLU A 26 21.77 -7.49 -14.09
N VAL A 27 21.21 -8.70 -14.13
CA VAL A 27 20.86 -9.42 -12.90
C VAL A 27 22.07 -10.20 -12.43
N VAL A 28 22.71 -9.70 -11.37
CA VAL A 28 23.84 -10.38 -10.72
C VAL A 28 23.29 -11.36 -9.67
N GLY A 29 23.46 -12.66 -9.89
CA GLY A 29 23.01 -13.72 -8.98
C GLY A 29 21.72 -14.41 -9.43
N GLU A 30 20.89 -14.84 -8.48
CA GLU A 30 19.66 -15.60 -8.76
C GLU A 30 18.50 -14.69 -9.18
N LYS A 31 18.02 -14.86 -10.42
CA LYS A 31 16.84 -14.15 -10.95
C LYS A 31 15.61 -14.32 -10.06
N GLN A 32 15.41 -15.50 -9.48
CA GLN A 32 14.28 -15.80 -8.61
C GLN A 32 14.29 -14.94 -7.34
N ALA A 33 15.46 -14.72 -6.74
CA ALA A 33 15.59 -13.88 -5.56
C ALA A 33 15.21 -12.42 -5.86
N LEU A 34 15.55 -11.90 -7.04
CA LEU A 34 15.14 -10.57 -7.49
C LEU A 34 13.62 -10.48 -7.67
N ILE A 35 13.01 -11.48 -8.30
CA ILE A 35 11.56 -11.55 -8.50
C ILE A 35 10.84 -11.57 -7.14
N GLU A 36 11.30 -12.38 -6.19
CA GLU A 36 10.72 -12.44 -4.85
C GLU A 36 10.87 -11.12 -4.09
N ALA A 37 12.03 -10.46 -4.20
CA ALA A 37 12.27 -9.17 -3.56
C ALA A 37 11.34 -8.09 -4.13
N LEU A 38 11.16 -8.05 -5.46
CA LEU A 38 10.26 -7.11 -6.13
C LEU A 38 8.79 -7.41 -5.80
N ASP A 39 8.37 -8.67 -5.82
CA ASP A 39 7.00 -9.07 -5.47
C ASP A 39 6.65 -8.64 -4.04
N ARG A 40 7.56 -8.88 -3.09
CA ARG A 40 7.41 -8.42 -1.70
C ARG A 40 7.35 -6.90 -1.61
N THR A 41 8.21 -6.18 -2.33
CA THR A 41 8.26 -4.72 -2.30
C THR A 41 6.98 -4.11 -2.88
N ILE A 42 6.54 -4.56 -4.05
CA ILE A 42 5.30 -4.10 -4.70
C ILE A 42 4.09 -4.45 -3.82
N THR A 43 4.04 -5.66 -3.27
CA THR A 43 2.97 -6.07 -2.35
C THR A 43 2.95 -5.19 -1.11
N HIS A 44 4.11 -4.87 -0.54
CA HIS A 44 4.23 -4.00 0.61
C HIS A 44 3.69 -2.61 0.33
N GLU A 45 4.09 -2.00 -0.79
CA GLU A 45 3.59 -0.69 -1.24
C GLU A 45 2.08 -0.70 -1.46
N LEU A 46 1.54 -1.72 -2.13
CA LEU A 46 0.09 -1.84 -2.38
C LEU A 46 -0.74 -2.04 -1.09
N LEU A 47 -0.10 -2.49 -0.01
CA LEU A 47 -0.72 -2.67 1.31
C LEU A 47 -0.64 -1.41 2.18
N VAL A 48 0.17 -0.41 1.82
CA VAL A 48 0.32 0.83 2.61
C VAL A 48 -1.03 1.51 2.81
N GLU A 49 -1.84 1.62 1.76
CA GLU A 49 -3.17 2.22 1.86
C GLU A 49 -4.11 1.40 2.76
N ASP A 50 -4.07 0.07 2.69
CA ASP A 50 -4.91 -0.80 3.52
C ASP A 50 -4.53 -0.67 5.01
N ARG A 51 -3.22 -0.63 5.32
CA ARG A 51 -2.72 -0.43 6.69
C ARG A 51 -3.11 0.93 7.23
N LEU A 52 -2.96 1.97 6.41
CA LEU A 52 -3.39 3.32 6.76
C LEU A 52 -4.89 3.35 7.07
N ASN A 53 -5.72 2.75 6.21
CA ASN A 53 -7.17 2.70 6.43
C ASN A 53 -7.53 1.94 7.72
N ALA A 54 -6.85 0.83 8.03
CA ALA A 54 -7.06 0.10 9.27
C ALA A 54 -6.72 0.95 10.51
N GLU A 55 -5.61 1.68 10.47
CA GLU A 55 -5.20 2.57 11.54
C GLU A 55 -6.16 3.76 11.73
N VAL A 56 -6.63 4.35 10.63
CA VAL A 56 -7.69 5.38 10.68
C VAL A 56 -8.92 4.83 11.39
N ARG A 57 -9.35 3.60 11.09
CA ARG A 57 -10.50 2.96 11.76
C ARG A 57 -10.25 2.74 13.25
N GLU A 58 -9.04 2.33 13.66
CA GLU A 58 -8.69 2.20 15.07
C GLU A 58 -8.72 3.54 15.80
N LEU A 59 -8.22 4.62 15.18
CA LEU A 59 -8.32 5.96 15.77
C LEU A 59 -9.77 6.43 15.88
N MET A 60 -10.59 6.12 14.86
CA MET A 60 -12.03 6.45 14.86
C MET A 60 -12.79 5.77 16.01
N LYS A 61 -12.37 4.58 16.48
CA LYS A 61 -13.01 3.93 17.64
C LYS A 61 -12.95 4.78 18.90
N LYS A 62 -11.91 5.60 19.07
CA LYS A 62 -11.79 6.52 20.22
C LYS A 62 -12.84 7.63 20.20
N TYR A 63 -13.34 7.97 19.01
CA TYR A 63 -14.34 9.01 18.79
C TYR A 63 -15.75 8.44 18.55
N ALA A 64 -15.94 7.13 18.65
CA ALA A 64 -17.22 6.47 18.34
C ALA A 64 -18.40 7.07 19.14
N ALA A 65 -18.19 7.37 20.43
CA ALA A 65 -19.22 7.97 21.28
C ALA A 65 -19.63 9.39 20.86
N GLU A 66 -18.72 10.19 20.28
CA GLU A 66 -19.02 11.54 19.78
C GLU A 66 -19.74 11.49 18.42
N ILE A 67 -19.39 10.50 17.59
CA ILE A 67 -20.07 10.23 16.31
C ILE A 67 -21.51 9.74 16.55
N GLU A 68 -21.71 8.83 17.50
CA GLU A 68 -23.04 8.32 17.87
C GLU A 68 -23.96 9.42 18.42
N ARG A 69 -23.39 10.41 19.12
CA ARG A 69 -24.13 11.59 19.59
C ARG A 69 -24.46 12.59 18.47
N GLY A 70 -24.07 12.30 17.22
CA GLY A 70 -24.34 13.13 16.05
C GLY A 70 -23.54 14.44 16.01
N GLN A 71 -22.52 14.58 16.87
CA GLN A 71 -21.70 15.79 16.94
C GLN A 71 -20.68 15.88 15.80
N VAL A 72 -20.35 14.73 15.18
CA VAL A 72 -19.32 14.63 14.14
C VAL A 72 -19.75 13.68 13.03
N ASP A 73 -19.57 14.11 11.78
CA ASP A 73 -19.75 13.30 10.58
C ASP A 73 -18.59 12.30 10.42
N TYR A 74 -18.93 11.01 10.40
CA TYR A 74 -17.96 9.90 10.27
C TYR A 74 -17.07 10.04 9.04
N GLN A 75 -17.65 10.36 7.88
CA GLN A 75 -16.94 10.40 6.60
C GLN A 75 -15.98 11.59 6.54
N LYS A 76 -16.39 12.74 7.06
CA LYS A 76 -15.51 13.91 7.20
C LYS A 76 -14.34 13.62 8.12
N MET A 77 -14.60 13.05 9.30
CA MET A 77 -13.55 12.76 10.27
C MET A 77 -12.58 11.68 9.77
N PHE A 78 -13.08 10.64 9.11
CA PHE A 78 -12.24 9.63 8.45
C PHE A 78 -11.28 10.28 7.45
N THR A 79 -11.79 11.18 6.60
CA THR A 79 -10.97 11.88 5.59
C THR A 79 -9.94 12.79 6.25
N MET A 80 -10.30 13.52 7.32
CA MET A 80 -9.39 14.38 8.06
C MET A 80 -8.25 13.58 8.72
N ILE A 81 -8.55 12.48 9.40
CA ILE A 81 -7.54 11.62 10.05
C ILE A 81 -6.65 10.96 8.99
N LYS A 82 -7.23 10.45 7.89
CA LYS A 82 -6.45 9.89 6.77
C LYS A 82 -5.47 10.92 6.22
N ASN A 83 -5.92 12.14 5.92
CA ASN A 83 -5.06 13.20 5.40
C ASN A 83 -3.96 13.62 6.39
N LYS A 84 -4.26 13.64 7.69
CA LYS A 84 -3.27 13.92 8.73
C LYS A 84 -2.17 12.86 8.75
N LEU A 85 -2.54 11.58 8.78
CA LEU A 85 -1.59 10.47 8.80
C LEU A 85 -0.75 10.38 7.53
N VAL A 86 -1.33 10.68 6.36
CA VAL A 86 -0.59 10.75 5.08
C VAL A 86 0.53 11.79 5.16
N LYS A 87 0.21 12.99 5.66
CA LYS A 87 1.19 14.09 5.80
C LYS A 87 2.26 13.77 6.83
N GLU A 88 1.88 13.24 8.00
CA GLU A 88 2.83 12.90 9.07
C GLU A 88 3.83 11.82 8.64
N ARG A 89 3.41 10.89 7.78
CA ARG A 89 4.25 9.78 7.31
C ARG A 89 4.88 10.00 5.94
N GLY A 90 4.61 11.15 5.29
CA GLY A 90 5.09 11.43 3.94
C GLY A 90 4.63 10.40 2.91
N LEU A 91 3.46 9.80 3.09
CA LEU A 91 2.94 8.80 2.16
C LEU A 91 2.46 9.46 0.86
N ILE A 92 2.71 8.80 -0.27
CA ILE A 92 2.16 9.18 -1.57
C ILE A 92 1.04 8.17 -1.89
N LEU A 93 -0.20 8.64 -1.98
CA LEU A 93 -1.40 7.83 -2.24
C LEU A 93 -1.99 8.12 -3.62
#